data_AF-A0A6P8ZD92-F1
#
_entry.id   AF-A0A6P8ZD92-F1
#
_cell.length_a   1.000
_cell.length_b   1.000
_cell.length_c   1.000
_cell.angle_alpha   90.00
_cell.angle_beta   90.00
_cell.angle_gamma   90.00
#
_symmetry.space_group_name_H-M   'P 1'
#
loop_
_entity.id
_entity.type
_entity.pdbx_description
1 polymer ?
#
loop_
_entity_poly.entity_id
_entity_poly.type
_entity_poly.pdbx_seq_one_letter_code
_entity_poly.pdbx_strand_id
1 'polypeptide(L)'
;MKTEATSLLSFLMAFILFTMLFHNSESVCCPSKTIAFRLNDENDVCSSYEAKSKGKRVCKVDVCDDGTFVKGRYCGRGSCNIFGCNCSGGCRKGDAAKTFVDFYGDLHISDVHFI
;
A
#
# COMPACT_ATOMS: atom_id res chain seq x y z
N MET A 1 29.59 -50.16 6.03
CA MET A 1 29.69 -48.71 5.76
C MET A 1 28.71 -48.15 4.70
N LYS A 2 27.68 -48.89 4.22
CA LYS A 2 26.68 -48.35 3.26
C LYS A 2 25.39 -47.83 3.92
N THR A 3 25.06 -48.32 5.11
CA THR A 3 23.77 -48.08 5.78
C THR A 3 23.67 -46.72 6.48
N GLU A 4 24.79 -46.15 6.90
CA GLU A 4 24.80 -44.87 7.64
C GLU A 4 24.56 -43.66 6.72
N ALA A 5 25.11 -43.69 5.50
CA ALA A 5 24.93 -42.62 4.51
C ALA A 5 23.47 -42.50 4.04
N THR A 6 22.77 -43.62 3.87
CA THR A 6 21.35 -43.64 3.48
C THR A 6 20.44 -43.06 4.57
N SER A 7 20.75 -43.32 5.84
CA SER A 7 19.96 -42.80 6.96
C SER A 7 20.12 -41.30 7.12
N LEU A 8 21.35 -40.78 7.00
CA LEU A 8 21.64 -39.34 7.03
C LEU A 8 20.95 -38.57 5.89
N LEU A 9 20.95 -39.13 4.67
CA LEU A 9 20.22 -38.54 3.54
C LEU A 9 18.71 -38.48 3.79
N SER A 10 18.12 -39.53 4.37
CA SER A 10 16.69 -39.53 4.70
C SER A 10 16.32 -38.45 5.72
N PHE A 11 17.14 -38.26 6.76
CA PHE A 11 16.90 -37.20 7.75
C PHE A 11 17.08 -35.79 7.15
N LEU A 12 18.08 -35.59 6.30
CA LEU A 12 18.29 -34.32 5.58
C LEU A 12 17.09 -33.97 4.70
N MET A 13 16.56 -34.93 3.95
CA MET A 13 15.40 -34.72 3.09
C MET A 13 14.13 -34.42 3.91
N ALA A 14 13.91 -35.15 5.01
CA ALA A 14 12.78 -34.91 5.91
C ALA A 14 12.86 -33.52 6.56
N PHE A 15 14.05 -33.07 6.94
CA PHE A 15 14.27 -31.75 7.51
C PHE A 15 14.00 -30.62 6.49
N ILE A 16 14.48 -30.76 5.25
CA ILE A 16 14.21 -29.79 4.17
C ILE A 16 12.69 -29.69 3.91
N LEU A 17 11.99 -30.83 3.82
CA LEU A 17 10.52 -30.85 3.67
C LEU A 17 9.82 -30.16 4.85
N PHE A 18 10.30 -30.39 6.07
CA PHE A 18 9.73 -29.78 7.26
C PHE A 18 9.88 -28.25 7.26
N THR A 19 11.05 -27.72 6.85
CA THR A 19 11.28 -26.26 6.77
C THR A 19 10.40 -25.53 5.76
N MET A 20 9.93 -26.21 4.71
CA MET A 20 8.98 -25.63 3.75
C MET A 20 7.58 -25.41 4.35
N LEU A 21 7.20 -26.17 5.37
CA LEU A 21 5.88 -26.06 6.02
C LEU A 21 5.75 -24.84 6.93
N PHE A 22 6.87 -24.28 7.39
CA PHE A 22 6.90 -23.09 8.27
C PHE A 22 7.21 -21.79 7.53
N HIS A 23 7.29 -21.82 6.19
CA HIS A 23 7.40 -20.58 5.42
C HIS A 23 6.05 -19.87 5.39
N ASN A 24 5.88 -18.90 6.28
CA ASN A 24 4.82 -17.93 6.17
C ASN A 24 5.09 -17.07 4.93
N SER A 25 4.33 -17.29 3.85
CA SER A 25 4.30 -16.39 2.71
C SER A 25 3.52 -15.15 3.08
N GLU A 26 4.14 -14.25 3.83
CA GLU A 26 3.66 -12.88 4.02
C GLU A 26 3.78 -12.16 2.67
N SER A 27 2.75 -12.24 1.83
CA SER A 27 2.72 -11.42 0.61
C SER A 27 2.52 -9.97 1.00
N VAL A 28 3.58 -9.16 0.93
CA VAL A 28 3.47 -7.72 1.17
C VAL A 28 2.64 -7.12 0.02
N CYS A 29 1.47 -6.59 0.36
CA CYS A 29 0.56 -5.92 -0.56
C CYS A 29 0.64 -4.41 -0.39
N CYS A 30 0.39 -3.68 -1.48
CA CYS A 30 0.49 -2.21 -1.53
C CYS A 30 -0.87 -1.59 -1.87
N PRO A 31 -1.88 -1.69 -0.97
CA PRO A 31 -3.17 -1.07 -1.21
C PRO A 31 -3.04 0.46 -1.24
N SER A 32 -3.94 1.11 -1.97
CA SER A 32 -4.19 2.54 -1.80
C SER A 32 -5.00 2.81 -0.55
N LYS A 33 -4.92 4.05 -0.07
CA LYS A 33 -5.75 4.57 1.02
C LYS A 33 -6.60 5.71 0.48
N THR A 34 -7.84 5.80 0.92
CA THR A 34 -8.71 6.92 0.54
C THR A 34 -8.72 7.95 1.65
N ILE A 35 -8.40 9.20 1.31
CA ILE A 35 -8.53 10.34 2.19
C ILE A 35 -9.83 11.09 1.84
N ALA A 36 -10.58 11.47 2.85
CA ALA A 36 -11.66 12.44 2.75
C ALA A 36 -11.24 13.76 3.39
N PHE A 37 -11.65 14.87 2.78
CA PHE A 37 -11.38 16.22 3.27
C PHE A 37 -12.48 17.19 2.81
N ARG A 38 -12.55 18.36 3.43
CA ARG A 38 -13.51 19.42 3.11
C ARG A 38 -12.79 20.64 2.54
N LEU A 39 -13.39 21.28 1.54
CA LEU A 39 -12.93 22.55 0.98
C LEU A 39 -13.51 23.73 1.77
N ASN A 40 -12.64 24.62 2.26
CA ASN A 40 -13.00 25.82 3.00
C ASN A 40 -13.23 27.03 2.08
N ASP A 41 -12.54 27.14 0.94
CA ASP A 41 -12.68 28.26 0.00
C ASP A 41 -13.72 27.97 -1.10
N GLU A 42 -14.74 28.82 -1.24
CA GLU A 42 -15.83 28.63 -2.19
C GLU A 42 -15.40 28.43 -3.66
N ASN A 43 -14.26 28.98 -4.04
CA ASN A 43 -13.71 28.90 -5.39
C ASN A 43 -13.00 27.56 -5.68
N ASP A 44 -12.67 26.80 -4.64
CA ASP A 44 -12.04 25.50 -4.81
C ASP A 44 -13.02 24.42 -5.26
N VAL A 45 -12.50 23.51 -6.08
CA VAL A 45 -13.19 22.32 -6.56
C VAL A 45 -12.32 21.09 -6.32
N CYS A 46 -12.95 19.94 -6.03
CA CYS A 46 -12.22 18.71 -5.71
C CYS A 46 -11.23 18.29 -6.80
N SER A 47 -11.52 18.59 -8.07
CA SER A 47 -10.66 18.25 -9.20
C SER A 47 -9.30 18.95 -9.17
N SER A 48 -9.17 20.10 -8.48
CA SER A 48 -7.89 20.79 -8.27
C SER A 48 -6.91 19.97 -7.41
N TYR A 49 -7.43 18.98 -6.69
CA TYR A 49 -6.71 18.10 -5.76
C TYR A 49 -6.68 16.64 -6.25
N GLU A 50 -6.92 16.39 -7.54
CA GLU A 50 -7.14 15.06 -8.13
C GLU A 50 -8.24 14.24 -7.41
N ALA A 51 -9.15 14.93 -6.72
CA ALA A 51 -10.17 14.33 -5.88
C ALA A 51 -11.55 14.34 -6.55
N LYS A 52 -12.40 13.40 -6.12
CA LYS A 52 -13.80 13.31 -6.55
C LYS A 52 -14.71 13.92 -5.49
N SER A 53 -15.73 14.67 -5.93
CA SER A 53 -16.73 15.24 -5.03
C SER A 53 -17.66 14.16 -4.47
N LYS A 54 -17.92 14.23 -3.17
CA LYS A 54 -18.92 13.43 -2.45
C LYS A 54 -20.15 14.27 -2.04
N GLY A 55 -20.26 15.50 -2.56
CA GLY A 55 -21.29 16.46 -2.19
C GLY A 55 -20.90 17.34 -0.98
N LYS A 56 -21.62 18.46 -0.79
CA LYS A 56 -21.42 19.44 0.30
C LYS A 56 -19.94 19.83 0.53
N ARG A 57 -19.18 20.03 -0.56
CA ARG A 57 -17.77 20.44 -0.54
C ARG A 57 -16.82 19.43 0.13
N VAL A 58 -17.26 18.17 0.24
CA VAL A 58 -16.43 17.05 0.69
C VAL A 58 -15.83 16.37 -0.53
N CYS A 59 -14.53 16.18 -0.50
CA CYS A 59 -13.74 15.53 -1.54
C CYS A 59 -13.19 14.20 -1.04
N LYS A 60 -12.96 13.27 -1.97
CA LYS A 60 -12.28 12.00 -1.72
C LYS A 60 -11.18 11.78 -2.75
N VAL A 61 -10.01 11.35 -2.29
CA VAL A 61 -8.89 11.05 -3.16
C VAL A 61 -8.17 9.79 -2.70
N ASP A 62 -7.72 9.00 -3.66
CA ASP A 62 -6.91 7.81 -3.39
C ASP A 62 -5.42 8.19 -3.43
N VAL A 63 -4.72 7.89 -2.35
CA VAL A 63 -3.30 8.17 -2.15
C VAL A 63 -2.57 6.89 -1.73
N CYS A 64 -1.25 6.91 -1.83
CA CYS A 64 -0.42 5.90 -1.17
C CYS A 64 0.20 6.44 0.11
N ASP A 65 0.90 5.58 0.84
CA ASP A 65 1.52 5.93 2.12
C ASP A 65 2.50 7.11 2.02
N ASP A 66 3.12 7.35 0.87
CA ASP A 66 3.97 8.52 0.66
C ASP A 66 3.22 9.84 0.46
N GLY A 67 1.88 9.83 0.47
CA GLY A 67 1.02 11.00 0.28
C GLY A 67 0.79 11.39 -1.17
N THR A 68 1.44 10.73 -2.13
CA THR A 68 1.22 11.02 -3.56
C THR A 68 0.00 10.25 -4.08
N PHE A 69 -0.58 10.73 -5.18
CA PHE A 69 -1.75 10.09 -5.79
C PHE A 69 -1.45 8.68 -6.32
N VAL A 70 -2.48 7.84 -6.35
CA VAL A 70 -2.38 6.48 -6.89
C VAL A 70 -2.29 6.54 -8.42
N LYS A 71 -1.24 5.95 -8.99
CA LYS A 71 -1.10 5.76 -10.43
C LYS A 71 -1.51 4.34 -10.79
N GLY A 72 -2.73 4.15 -11.30
CA GLY A 72 -3.29 2.83 -11.60
C GLY A 72 -4.20 2.32 -10.47
N ARG A 73 -3.89 1.16 -9.89
CA ARG A 73 -4.70 0.54 -8.81
C ARG A 73 -3.98 0.38 -7.47
N TYR A 74 -2.66 0.38 -7.46
CA TYR A 74 -1.87 -0.02 -6.29
C TYR A 74 -0.69 0.93 -6.06
N CYS A 75 -0.11 0.82 -4.87
CA CYS A 75 0.94 1.67 -4.33
C CYS A 75 2.34 1.04 -4.41
N GLY A 76 2.57 0.19 -5.41
CA GLY A 76 3.89 -0.35 -5.70
C GLY A 76 4.85 0.71 -6.21
N ARG A 77 6.15 0.59 -5.91
CA ARG A 77 7.19 1.37 -6.58
C ARG A 77 7.33 0.98 -8.05
N GLY A 78 6.99 -0.26 -8.39
CA GLY A 78 6.87 -0.77 -9.75
C GLY A 78 5.66 -1.69 -9.90
N SER A 79 5.66 -2.51 -10.95
CA SER A 79 4.56 -3.42 -11.27
C SER A 79 4.26 -4.39 -10.13
N CYS A 80 2.97 -4.57 -9.84
CA CYS A 80 2.44 -5.55 -8.90
C CYS A 80 1.73 -6.69 -9.64
N ASN A 81 1.49 -7.80 -8.95
CA ASN A 81 0.56 -8.81 -9.46
C ASN A 81 -0.89 -8.29 -9.45
N ILE A 82 -1.83 -9.10 -9.96
CA ILE A 82 -3.25 -8.70 -10.08
C ILE A 82 -3.92 -8.38 -8.75
N PHE A 83 -3.42 -8.93 -7.64
CA PHE A 83 -3.92 -8.70 -6.28
C PHE A 83 -3.28 -7.48 -5.60
N GLY A 84 -2.32 -6.81 -6.25
CA GLY A 84 -1.63 -5.66 -5.68
C GLY A 84 -0.54 -6.03 -4.68
N CYS A 85 -0.05 -7.28 -4.76
CA CYS A 85 1.03 -7.79 -3.92
C CYS A 85 2.27 -8.11 -4.76
N ASN A 86 3.38 -8.41 -4.08
CA ASN A 86 4.66 -8.73 -4.70
C ASN A 86 5.11 -7.66 -5.72
N CYS A 87 4.91 -6.39 -5.37
CA CYS A 87 5.28 -5.27 -6.22
C CYS A 87 6.80 -5.16 -6.35
N SER A 88 7.30 -4.92 -7.56
CA SER A 88 8.72 -4.63 -7.79
C SER A 88 9.16 -3.42 -6.96
N GLY A 89 10.20 -3.61 -6.13
CA GLY A 89 10.69 -2.56 -5.22
C GLY A 89 9.81 -2.31 -3.98
N GLY A 90 8.78 -3.13 -3.76
CA GLY A 90 7.86 -3.02 -2.62
C GLY A 90 6.90 -1.83 -2.74
N CYS A 91 6.34 -1.41 -1.60
CA CYS A 91 5.38 -0.31 -1.53
C CYS A 91 6.05 1.05 -1.39
N ARG A 92 5.41 2.10 -1.91
CA ARG A 92 5.69 3.49 -1.51
C ARG A 92 5.33 3.62 -0.02
N LYS A 93 6.19 4.24 0.79
CA LYS A 93 6.05 4.34 2.26
C LYS A 93 6.14 5.80 2.70
N GLY A 94 5.43 6.14 3.77
CA GLY A 94 5.42 7.46 4.38
C GLY A 94 4.24 7.63 5.32
N ASP A 95 3.88 8.88 5.61
CA ASP A 95 2.64 9.25 6.28
C ASP A 95 1.72 10.01 5.32
N ALA A 96 0.73 9.31 4.76
CA ALA A 96 -0.08 9.86 3.69
C ALA A 96 -0.91 11.06 4.12
N ALA A 97 -1.50 11.03 5.32
CA ALA A 97 -2.35 12.12 5.80
C ALA A 97 -1.49 13.35 6.11
N LYS A 98 -0.37 13.15 6.80
CA LYS A 98 0.58 14.23 7.07
C LYS A 98 1.10 14.85 5.78
N THR A 99 1.60 14.06 4.85
CA THR A 99 2.12 14.58 3.58
C THR A 99 1.02 15.29 2.78
N PHE A 100 -0.20 14.75 2.74
CA PHE A 100 -1.32 15.40 2.04
C PHE A 100 -1.63 16.78 2.64
N VAL A 101 -1.64 16.91 3.97
CA VAL A 101 -1.80 18.20 4.65
C VAL A 101 -0.58 19.09 4.45
N ASP A 102 0.64 18.58 4.48
CA ASP A 102 1.85 19.39 4.30
C ASP A 102 1.91 19.98 2.86
N PHE A 103 1.33 19.31 1.85
CA PHE A 103 1.24 19.83 0.47
C PHE A 103 0.01 20.68 0.19
N TYR A 104 -1.16 20.31 0.73
CA TYR A 104 -2.45 20.92 0.39
C TYR A 104 -3.12 21.65 1.56
N GLY A 105 -2.62 21.51 2.78
CA GLY A 105 -3.19 22.10 3.99
C GLY A 105 -3.19 23.62 3.99
N ASP A 106 -2.19 24.24 3.37
CA ASP A 106 -2.14 25.69 3.14
C ASP A 106 -3.20 26.16 2.12
N LEU A 107 -3.81 25.24 1.36
CA LEU A 107 -4.79 25.50 0.30
C LEU A 107 -6.24 25.31 0.80
N HIS A 108 -6.59 25.87 1.95
CA HIS A 108 -7.99 25.97 2.35
C HIS A 108 -8.72 24.62 2.51
N ILE A 109 -8.06 23.55 2.98
CA ILE A 109 -8.73 22.27 3.28
C ILE A 109 -8.84 22.01 4.78
N SER A 110 -9.84 21.23 5.20
CA SER A 110 -10.07 20.82 6.60
C SER A 110 -10.60 19.39 6.69
N ASP A 111 -10.77 18.89 7.92
CA ASP A 111 -11.36 17.58 8.23
C ASP A 111 -10.67 16.41 7.50
N VAL A 112 -9.34 16.44 7.35
CA VAL A 112 -8.57 15.41 6.63
C VAL A 112 -8.52 14.11 7.44
N HIS A 113 -9.08 13.02 6.92
CA HIS A 113 -9.06 11.70 7.57
C HIS A 113 -9.14 10.56 6.54
N PHE A 114 -8.66 9.38 6.94
CA PHE A 114 -8.85 8.15 6.17
C PHE A 114 -10.27 7.61 6.31
N ILE A 115 -10.79 6.98 5.25
CA ILE A 115 -12.12 6.35 5.21
C ILE A 115 -12.08 4.91 4.73
#